data_AF-A0A6V8DT51-F1
#
_entry.id   AF-A0A6V8DT51-F1
#
_cell.length_a   1.000
_cell.length_b   1.000
_cell.length_c   1.000
_cell.angle_alpha   90.00
_cell.angle_beta   90.00
_cell.angle_gamma   90.00
#
_symmetry.space_group_name_H-M   'P 1'
#
loop_
_entity.id
_entity.type
_entity.pdbx_description
1 polymer ?
#
loop_
_entity_poly.entity_id
_entity_poly.type
_entity_poly.pdbx_seq_one_letter_code
_entity_poly.pdbx_strand_id
1 'polypeptide(L)'
;MADESRVQYLAEAVRYHRELYYNHASPEITDAQFDALWDELTQLDPDHEILHQVGPEPLPGTVKVEHRFPMRSLDKGTTDEDIIHFVTQSTSGGVRYLAQPKLDGSALSLEYVAGNLHRAATRGSGERGEDVTLNAKMVANIPLRLNLPVDCHVRGEVVMPLDVFETKYKDVSPNPRNLCSGALRQKHGDGKAKASDLVFCAYDVKFVSNPPPMLNDSELLDYLQNSIGIEPAPWRVFESKPLHAEMIDYTLEWSQKRSSYDYEIDGIVFK
;
A
#
# COMPACT_ATOMS: atom_id res chain seq x y z
N MET A 1 16.27 20.89 19.42
CA MET A 1 16.86 19.81 18.60
C MET A 1 16.83 18.46 19.31
N ALA A 2 17.35 18.28 20.54
CA ALA A 2 17.22 17.01 21.26
C ALA A 2 15.82 16.77 21.89
N ASP A 3 15.15 17.84 22.34
CA ASP A 3 13.78 17.73 22.87
C ASP A 3 12.75 17.41 21.79
N GLU A 4 12.81 18.06 20.62
CA GLU A 4 11.87 17.79 19.52
C GLU A 4 11.93 16.33 19.04
N SER A 5 13.13 15.75 18.91
CA SER A 5 13.26 14.36 18.50
C SER A 5 12.76 13.39 19.56
N ARG A 6 12.89 13.73 20.85
CA ARG A 6 12.34 12.94 21.96
C ARG A 6 10.82 13.05 22.04
N VAL A 7 10.26 14.26 21.92
CA VAL A 7 8.82 14.51 21.86
C VAL A 7 8.20 13.72 20.70
N GLN A 8 8.82 13.74 19.52
CA GLN A 8 8.32 13.01 18.36
C GLN A 8 8.36 11.48 18.57
N TYR A 9 9.45 10.96 19.16
CA TYR A 9 9.55 9.55 19.55
C TYR A 9 8.46 9.15 20.57
N LEU A 10 8.28 9.95 21.63
CA LEU A 10 7.29 9.67 22.66
C LEU A 10 5.87 9.73 22.09
N ALA A 11 5.58 10.70 21.22
CA ALA A 11 4.29 10.79 20.56
C ALA A 11 4.00 9.59 19.65
N GLU A 12 5.00 9.09 18.94
CA GLU A 12 4.89 7.86 18.15
C GLU A 12 4.68 6.63 19.05
N ALA A 13 5.43 6.50 20.15
CA ALA A 13 5.32 5.40 21.10
C ALA A 13 3.96 5.38 21.83
N VAL A 14 3.48 6.53 22.30
CA VAL A 14 2.15 6.69 22.91
C VAL A 14 1.07 6.31 21.91
N ARG A 15 1.15 6.82 20.67
CA ARG A 15 0.19 6.47 19.61
C ARG A 15 0.17 4.97 19.35
N TYR A 16 1.34 4.36 19.22
CA TYR A 16 1.51 2.94 18.94
C TYR A 16 0.92 2.05 20.03
N HIS A 17 1.32 2.26 21.29
CA HIS A 17 0.85 1.43 22.39
C HIS A 17 -0.63 1.69 22.72
N ARG A 18 -1.12 2.91 22.51
CA ARG A 18 -2.56 3.22 22.60
C ARG A 18 -3.35 2.41 21.57
N GLU A 19 -2.88 2.38 20.33
CA GLU A 19 -3.50 1.62 19.24
C GLU A 19 -3.54 0.12 19.56
N LEU A 20 -2.42 -0.46 20.02
CA LEU A 20 -2.34 -1.85 20.46
C LEU A 20 -3.30 -2.20 21.60
N TYR A 21 -3.42 -1.31 22.57
CA TYR A 21 -4.26 -1.50 23.75
C TYR A 21 -5.75 -1.43 23.40
N TYR A 22 -6.20 -0.36 22.73
CA TYR A 22 -7.61 -0.08 22.52
C TYR A 22 -8.22 -0.76 21.29
N ASN A 23 -7.47 -0.85 20.18
CA ASN A 23 -8.02 -1.30 18.91
C ASN A 23 -7.64 -2.73 18.54
N HIS A 24 -6.55 -3.25 19.11
CA HIS A 24 -6.00 -4.55 18.73
C HIS A 24 -5.96 -5.59 19.85
N ALA A 25 -6.29 -5.19 21.09
CA ALA A 25 -6.27 -6.05 22.28
C ALA A 25 -4.96 -6.87 22.41
N SER A 26 -3.82 -6.24 22.09
CA SER A 26 -2.50 -6.88 22.06
C SER A 26 -1.41 -5.98 22.67
N PRO A 27 -1.52 -5.59 23.96
CA PRO A 27 -0.56 -4.70 24.59
C PRO A 27 0.83 -5.35 24.73
N GLU A 28 1.87 -4.62 24.33
CA GLU A 28 3.28 -5.04 24.45
C GLU A 28 3.95 -4.54 25.73
N ILE A 29 3.41 -3.47 26.32
CA ILE A 29 3.91 -2.88 27.55
C ILE A 29 2.83 -2.89 28.62
N THR A 30 3.26 -2.88 29.88
CA THR A 30 2.36 -2.75 31.04
C THR A 30 1.78 -1.34 31.11
N ASP A 31 0.63 -1.20 31.77
CA ASP A 31 -0.01 0.10 32.02
C ASP A 31 0.99 1.10 32.64
N ALA A 32 1.80 0.68 33.61
CA ALA A 32 2.82 1.53 34.24
C ALA A 32 3.92 2.01 33.27
N GLN A 33 4.28 1.22 32.26
CA GLN A 33 5.24 1.63 31.23
C GLN A 33 4.59 2.61 30.24
N PHE A 34 3.31 2.41 29.91
CA PHE A 34 2.56 3.34 29.09
C PHE A 34 2.41 4.68 29.79
N ASP A 35 2.03 4.67 31.07
CA ASP A 35 1.92 5.86 31.91
C ASP A 35 3.25 6.62 31.96
N ALA A 36 4.38 5.92 32.07
CA ALA A 36 5.69 6.56 32.04
C ALA A 36 5.98 7.29 30.71
N LEU A 37 5.60 6.71 29.56
CA LEU A 37 5.73 7.37 28.26
C LEU A 37 4.80 8.58 28.15
N TRP A 38 3.56 8.44 28.64
CA TRP A 38 2.55 9.49 28.65
C TRP A 38 2.97 10.68 29.51
N ASP A 39 3.46 10.41 30.73
CA ASP A 39 3.91 11.42 31.68
C ASP A 39 5.15 12.15 31.17
N GLU A 40 6.12 11.44 30.57
CA GLU A 40 7.30 12.05 29.97
C GLU A 40 6.91 12.98 28.80
N LEU A 41 5.99 12.54 27.93
CA LEU A 41 5.50 13.39 26.85
C LEU A 41 4.77 14.62 27.38
N THR A 42 3.90 14.44 28.37
CA THR A 42 3.16 15.53 29.01
C THR A 42 4.10 16.54 29.66
N GLN A 43 5.22 16.09 30.21
CA GLN A 43 6.22 16.97 30.80
C GLN A 43 7.00 17.78 29.75
N LEU A 44 7.32 17.17 28.61
CA LEU A 44 8.11 17.81 27.55
C LEU A 44 7.27 18.69 26.63
N ASP A 45 6.05 18.26 26.28
CA ASP A 45 5.13 18.96 25.40
C ASP A 45 3.66 18.70 25.85
N PRO A 46 3.17 19.43 26.87
CA PRO A 46 1.82 19.24 27.43
C PRO A 46 0.68 19.54 26.45
N ASP A 47 0.95 20.35 25.42
CA ASP A 47 -0.02 20.74 24.40
C ASP A 47 0.04 19.83 23.16
N HIS A 48 0.86 18.76 23.19
CA HIS A 48 1.02 17.86 22.05
C HIS A 48 -0.29 17.17 21.68
N GLU A 49 -0.66 17.20 20.39
CA GLU A 49 -1.97 16.77 19.88
C GLU A 49 -2.34 15.33 20.31
N ILE A 50 -1.36 14.42 20.38
CA ILE A 50 -1.60 13.01 20.73
C ILE A 50 -2.18 12.81 22.14
N LEU A 51 -1.87 13.69 23.09
CA LEU A 51 -2.37 13.66 24.47
C LEU A 51 -3.87 14.01 24.52
N HIS A 52 -4.34 14.74 23.52
CA HIS A 52 -5.71 15.24 23.39
C HIS A 52 -6.51 14.50 22.31
N GLN A 53 -5.87 13.63 21.52
CA GLN A 53 -6.54 12.77 20.54
C GLN A 53 -7.33 11.66 21.25
N VAL A 54 -8.51 12.01 21.73
CA VAL A 54 -9.58 11.07 22.11
C VAL A 54 -10.69 11.26 21.09
N GLY A 55 -10.81 10.35 20.11
CA GLY A 55 -11.81 10.54 19.07
C GLY A 55 -11.78 9.48 17.97
N PRO A 56 -12.85 9.43 17.16
CA PRO A 56 -12.92 8.54 16.00
C PRO A 56 -11.79 8.84 15.01
N GLU A 57 -11.41 7.84 14.21
CA GLU A 57 -10.47 8.05 13.10
C GLU A 57 -10.90 9.25 12.22
N PRO A 58 -9.92 9.99 11.66
CA PRO A 58 -10.23 11.14 10.83
C PRO A 58 -11.04 10.73 9.61
N LEU A 59 -11.96 11.60 9.19
CA LEU A 59 -12.72 11.36 7.96
C LEU A 59 -11.75 11.21 6.77
N PRO A 60 -11.98 10.25 5.87
CA PRO A 60 -11.11 10.01 4.73
C PRO A 60 -10.86 11.27 3.90
N GLY A 61 -9.60 11.49 3.50
CA GLY A 61 -9.21 12.63 2.67
C GLY A 61 -9.02 13.95 3.43
N THR A 62 -9.28 14.01 4.74
CA THR A 62 -9.18 15.26 5.53
C THR A 62 -7.78 15.53 6.08
N VAL A 63 -7.06 14.48 6.47
CA VAL A 63 -5.71 14.56 7.02
C VAL A 63 -4.71 14.20 5.92
N LYS A 64 -3.63 14.98 5.80
CA LYS A 64 -2.53 14.69 4.89
C LYS A 64 -1.47 13.86 5.61
N VAL A 65 -0.91 12.89 4.91
CA VAL A 65 0.08 11.97 5.46
C VAL A 65 1.38 12.13 4.68
N GLU A 66 2.49 12.34 5.36
CA GLU A 66 3.81 12.27 4.75
C GLU A 66 4.27 10.82 4.70
N HIS A 67 4.73 10.39 3.53
CA HIS A 67 5.15 9.01 3.34
C HIS A 67 6.58 8.83 3.87
N ARG A 68 6.75 7.98 4.89
CA ARG A 68 8.08 7.58 5.40
C ARG A 68 9.01 7.09 4.29
N PHE A 69 8.44 6.30 3.38
CA PHE A 69 9.10 5.90 2.14
C PHE A 69 8.38 6.60 0.98
N PRO A 70 9.05 7.46 0.18
CA PRO A 70 8.41 8.09 -0.98
C PRO A 70 7.89 7.06 -1.99
N MET A 71 6.69 7.28 -2.53
CA MET A 71 6.05 6.48 -3.57
C MET A 71 6.33 7.10 -4.94
N ARG A 72 7.33 6.56 -5.65
CA ARG A 72 7.74 7.08 -6.97
C ARG A 72 6.75 6.70 -8.08
N SER A 73 6.71 7.49 -9.14
CA SER A 73 6.09 7.10 -10.40
C SER A 73 7.00 6.17 -11.19
N LEU A 74 6.42 5.49 -12.17
CA LEU A 74 7.14 4.66 -13.14
C LEU A 74 7.33 5.45 -14.44
N ASP A 75 8.47 5.27 -15.09
CA ASP A 75 8.66 5.69 -16.48
C ASP A 75 7.79 4.82 -17.41
N LYS A 76 7.42 5.38 -18.57
CA LYS A 76 6.51 4.74 -19.52
C LYS A 76 7.22 4.38 -20.81
N GLY A 77 7.08 3.12 -21.24
CA GLY A 77 7.36 2.65 -22.60
C GLY A 77 6.07 2.29 -23.33
N THR A 78 6.06 2.41 -24.65
CA THR A 78 4.91 2.10 -25.53
C THR A 78 5.28 1.26 -26.75
N THR A 79 6.57 1.06 -27.04
CA THR A 79 7.03 0.24 -28.15
C THR A 79 7.99 -0.86 -27.70
N ASP A 80 8.22 -1.83 -28.56
CA ASP A 80 9.17 -2.93 -28.31
C ASP A 80 10.60 -2.40 -28.13
N GLU A 81 10.96 -1.33 -28.84
CA GLU A 81 12.24 -0.64 -28.69
C GLU A 81 12.43 -0.06 -27.28
N ASP A 82 11.36 0.39 -26.62
CA ASP A 82 11.43 0.87 -25.23
C ASP A 82 11.81 -0.26 -24.27
N ILE A 83 11.31 -1.48 -24.51
CA ILE A 83 11.69 -2.67 -23.72
C ILE A 83 13.15 -3.05 -23.98
N ILE A 84 13.58 -3.03 -25.25
CA ILE A 84 14.99 -3.29 -25.62
C ILE A 84 15.90 -2.24 -24.97
N HIS A 85 15.51 -0.97 -25.00
CA HIS A 85 16.25 0.12 -24.36
C HIS A 85 16.28 -0.05 -22.83
N PHE A 86 15.16 -0.42 -22.20
CA PHE A 86 15.09 -0.67 -20.77
C PHE A 86 16.07 -1.79 -20.34
N VAL A 87 16.09 -2.90 -21.07
CA VAL A 87 16.98 -4.04 -20.80
C VAL A 87 18.45 -3.69 -21.04
N THR A 88 18.76 -3.04 -22.17
CA THR A 88 20.15 -2.83 -22.59
C THR A 88 20.81 -1.58 -22.02
N GLN A 89 20.05 -0.50 -21.82
CA GLN A 89 20.56 0.80 -21.39
C GLN A 89 20.14 1.11 -19.95
N SER A 90 18.83 1.19 -19.68
CA SER A 90 18.33 1.67 -18.37
C SER A 90 18.78 0.82 -17.19
N THR A 91 18.87 -0.50 -17.40
CA THR A 91 19.33 -1.46 -16.39
C THR A 91 20.74 -1.99 -16.65
N SER A 92 21.45 -1.42 -17.63
CA SER A 92 22.82 -1.79 -17.98
C SER A 92 23.03 -3.29 -18.28
N GLY A 93 22.05 -3.92 -18.93
CA GLY A 93 22.11 -5.34 -19.27
C GLY A 93 21.78 -6.27 -18.10
N GLY A 94 20.74 -5.92 -17.34
CA GLY A 94 20.20 -6.76 -16.27
C GLY A 94 19.94 -8.19 -16.75
N VAL A 95 20.13 -9.16 -15.84
CA VAL A 95 20.05 -10.60 -16.16
C VAL A 95 18.78 -11.25 -15.64
N ARG A 96 17.97 -10.49 -14.90
CA ARG A 96 16.76 -10.95 -14.23
C ARG A 96 15.77 -9.80 -14.14
N TYR A 97 14.53 -10.04 -14.55
CA TYR A 97 13.44 -9.06 -14.44
C TYR A 97 12.19 -9.69 -13.86
N LEU A 98 11.39 -8.89 -13.18
CA LEU A 98 10.07 -9.27 -12.70
C LEU A 98 9.01 -8.46 -13.44
N ALA A 99 7.94 -9.12 -13.88
CA ALA A 99 6.80 -8.48 -14.51
C ALA A 99 5.52 -8.70 -13.72
N GLN A 100 4.72 -7.65 -13.55
CA GLN A 100 3.38 -7.69 -12.97
C GLN A 100 2.39 -6.95 -13.88
N PRO A 101 1.10 -7.34 -13.92
CA PRO A 101 0.08 -6.55 -14.60
C PRO A 101 0.01 -5.16 -13.98
N LYS A 102 -0.03 -4.13 -14.83
CA LYS A 102 -0.22 -2.76 -14.40
C LYS A 102 -1.71 -2.54 -14.16
N LEU A 103 -2.12 -2.73 -12.91
CA LEU A 103 -3.50 -2.56 -12.45
C LEU A 103 -3.95 -1.10 -12.59
N ASP A 104 -5.15 -0.89 -13.13
CA ASP A 104 -5.72 0.44 -13.33
C ASP A 104 -6.66 0.84 -12.16
N GLY A 105 -6.05 1.24 -11.06
CA GLY A 105 -6.77 1.55 -9.82
C GLY A 105 -6.29 2.81 -9.11
N SER A 106 -6.26 2.73 -7.78
CA SER A 106 -5.72 3.78 -6.91
C SER A 106 -4.60 3.23 -6.03
N ALA A 107 -3.39 3.72 -6.25
CA ALA A 107 -2.24 3.38 -5.43
C ALA A 107 -2.44 3.75 -3.94
N LEU A 108 -2.20 2.76 -3.07
CA LEU A 108 -2.40 2.84 -1.63
C LEU A 108 -1.18 2.29 -0.89
N SER A 109 -0.83 2.94 0.22
CA SER A 109 0.18 2.50 1.18
C SER A 109 -0.53 2.13 2.49
N LEU A 110 -0.34 0.90 2.94
CA LEU A 110 -0.86 0.36 4.20
C LEU A 110 0.28 0.27 5.21
N GLU A 111 0.21 1.07 6.26
CA GLU A 111 1.14 1.06 7.37
C GLU A 111 0.65 0.12 8.46
N TYR A 112 1.46 -0.88 8.76
CA TYR A 112 1.25 -1.83 9.84
C TYR A 112 2.30 -1.63 10.92
N VAL A 113 1.87 -1.71 12.18
CA VAL A 113 2.76 -1.66 13.35
C VAL A 113 2.45 -2.84 14.27
N ALA A 114 3.48 -3.61 14.62
CA ALA A 114 3.37 -4.98 15.15
C ALA A 114 2.33 -5.82 14.41
N GLY A 115 2.30 -5.70 13.09
CA GLY A 115 1.37 -6.42 12.23
C GLY A 115 -0.07 -5.92 12.29
N ASN A 116 -0.40 -4.85 13.01
CA ASN A 116 -1.77 -4.30 13.02
C ASN A 116 -1.89 -3.10 12.09
N LEU A 117 -3.00 -3.01 11.33
CA LEU A 117 -3.23 -1.91 10.39
C LEU A 117 -3.40 -0.60 11.17
N HIS A 118 -2.37 0.23 11.15
CA HIS A 118 -2.34 1.52 11.82
C HIS A 118 -2.92 2.63 10.94
N ARG A 119 -2.52 2.65 9.65
CA ARG A 119 -2.89 3.73 8.74
C ARG A 119 -2.94 3.25 7.29
N ALA A 120 -3.85 3.82 6.51
CA ALA A 120 -3.82 3.71 5.07
C ALA A 120 -3.74 5.10 4.43
N ALA A 121 -2.81 5.30 3.51
CA ALA A 121 -2.59 6.58 2.85
C ALA A 121 -2.57 6.44 1.32
N THR A 122 -3.29 7.32 0.63
CA THR A 122 -3.23 7.39 -0.84
C THR A 122 -1.86 7.87 -1.31
N ARG A 123 -1.48 7.57 -2.56
CA ARG A 123 -0.20 8.04 -3.11
C ARG A 123 -0.03 9.56 -3.08
N GLY A 124 -1.07 10.30 -3.51
CA GLY A 124 -1.01 11.76 -3.68
C GLY A 124 0.15 12.19 -4.59
N SER A 125 1.02 13.07 -4.11
CA SER A 125 2.21 13.53 -4.84
C SER A 125 3.34 12.50 -4.90
N GLY A 126 3.24 11.40 -4.14
CA GLY A 126 4.31 10.43 -3.95
C GLY A 126 5.08 10.67 -2.65
N GLU A 127 5.24 11.92 -2.23
CA GLU A 127 5.80 12.27 -0.92
C GLU A 127 4.70 12.50 0.12
N ARG A 128 3.56 13.03 -0.30
CA ARG A 128 2.43 13.35 0.57
C ARG A 128 1.12 12.80 0.00
N GLY A 129 0.45 12.03 0.83
CA GLY A 129 -0.85 11.41 0.59
C GLY A 129 -1.97 12.02 1.41
N GLU A 130 -3.09 11.31 1.41
CA GLU A 130 -4.24 11.56 2.28
C GLU A 130 -4.56 10.30 3.08
N ASP A 131 -4.88 10.48 4.36
CA ASP A 131 -5.37 9.41 5.23
C ASP A 131 -6.74 8.94 4.74
N VAL A 132 -6.85 7.63 4.50
CA VAL A 132 -8.08 6.95 4.06
C VAL A 132 -8.31 5.68 4.89
N THR A 133 -7.76 5.63 6.12
CA THR A 133 -7.75 4.44 6.99
C THR A 133 -9.15 3.87 7.19
N LEU A 134 -10.13 4.70 7.53
CA LEU A 134 -11.53 4.28 7.72
C LEU A 134 -12.09 3.50 6.53
N ASN A 135 -11.86 3.97 5.30
CA ASN A 135 -12.37 3.30 4.10
C ASN A 135 -11.50 2.11 3.69
N ALA A 136 -10.18 2.18 3.91
CA ALA A 136 -9.28 1.06 3.64
C ALA A 136 -9.62 -0.17 4.49
N LYS A 137 -10.03 0.02 5.76
CA LYS A 137 -10.51 -1.06 6.65
C LYS A 137 -11.74 -1.79 6.08
N MET A 138 -12.47 -1.17 5.17
CA MET A 138 -13.66 -1.76 4.53
C MET A 138 -13.33 -2.47 3.21
N VAL A 139 -12.13 -2.31 2.65
CA VAL A 139 -11.73 -2.99 1.39
C VAL A 139 -11.68 -4.50 1.63
N ALA A 140 -12.24 -5.27 0.69
CA ALA A 140 -12.70 -6.63 0.95
C ALA A 140 -11.61 -7.59 1.46
N ASN A 141 -10.36 -7.39 1.04
CA ASN A 141 -9.24 -8.28 1.33
C ASN A 141 -8.09 -7.59 2.08
N ILE A 142 -8.27 -6.39 2.63
CA ILE A 142 -7.24 -5.75 3.44
C ILE A 142 -7.32 -6.33 4.87
N PRO A 143 -6.28 -7.05 5.34
CA PRO A 143 -6.30 -7.58 6.69
C PRO A 143 -6.11 -6.45 7.72
N LEU A 144 -6.91 -6.44 8.79
CA LEU A 144 -6.67 -5.54 9.92
C LEU A 144 -5.45 -5.96 10.75
N ARG A 145 -5.04 -7.24 10.62
CA ARG A 145 -3.88 -7.82 11.29
C ARG A 145 -3.16 -8.80 10.35
N LEU A 146 -1.86 -8.63 10.22
CA LEU A 146 -0.95 -9.52 9.51
C LEU A 146 -0.69 -10.80 10.31
N ASN A 147 -0.22 -11.84 9.63
CA ASN A 147 0.17 -13.10 10.26
C ASN A 147 1.44 -12.98 11.12
N LEU A 148 2.23 -11.92 10.92
CA LEU A 148 3.47 -11.66 11.66
C LEU A 148 3.43 -10.27 12.32
N PRO A 149 3.98 -10.13 13.54
CA PRO A 149 4.05 -8.86 14.24
C PRO A 149 5.22 -8.02 13.70
N VAL A 150 5.05 -7.44 12.51
CA VAL A 150 6.10 -6.66 11.84
C VAL A 150 5.65 -5.23 11.55
N ASP A 151 6.61 -4.32 11.58
CA ASP A 151 6.43 -2.93 11.19
C ASP A 151 6.78 -2.75 9.72
N CYS A 152 5.77 -2.51 8.89
CA CYS A 152 5.97 -2.40 7.46
C CYS A 152 4.94 -1.52 6.76
N HIS A 153 5.31 -0.99 5.61
CA HIS A 153 4.42 -0.34 4.66
C HIS A 153 4.21 -1.25 3.46
N VAL A 154 3.03 -1.83 3.34
CA VAL A 154 2.64 -2.64 2.17
C VAL A 154 2.02 -1.72 1.14
N ARG A 155 2.57 -1.74 -0.08
CA ARG A 155 2.11 -0.90 -1.18
C ARG A 155 1.44 -1.75 -2.23
N GLY A 156 0.37 -1.22 -2.76
CA GLY A 156 -0.44 -1.92 -3.75
C GLY A 156 -1.35 -0.96 -4.50
N GLU A 157 -2.15 -1.55 -5.36
CA GLU A 157 -3.21 -0.86 -6.08
C GLU A 157 -4.55 -1.34 -5.54
N VAL A 158 -5.44 -0.40 -5.21
CA VAL A 158 -6.85 -0.71 -4.96
C VAL A 158 -7.59 -0.68 -6.29
N VAL A 159 -8.19 -1.80 -6.64
CA VAL A 159 -8.93 -2.03 -7.89
C VAL A 159 -10.36 -2.46 -7.60
N MET A 160 -11.22 -2.36 -8.61
CA MET A 160 -12.58 -2.90 -8.58
C MET A 160 -12.63 -4.09 -9.54
N PRO A 161 -13.07 -5.28 -9.10
CA PRO A 161 -13.31 -6.40 -10.01
C PRO A 161 -14.25 -5.99 -11.15
N LEU A 162 -13.94 -6.37 -12.39
CA LEU A 162 -14.73 -5.99 -13.56
C LEU A 162 -16.16 -6.51 -13.47
N ASP A 163 -16.38 -7.74 -12.99
CA ASP A 163 -17.72 -8.29 -12.79
C ASP A 163 -18.57 -7.43 -11.82
N VAL A 164 -17.94 -6.89 -10.77
CA VAL A 164 -18.58 -5.99 -9.82
C VAL A 164 -18.91 -4.65 -10.47
N PHE A 165 -17.98 -4.11 -11.26
CA PHE A 165 -18.18 -2.88 -12.02
C PHE A 165 -19.33 -3.01 -13.03
N GLU A 166 -19.32 -4.05 -13.86
CA GLU A 166 -20.33 -4.31 -14.89
C GLU A 166 -21.72 -4.52 -14.28
N THR A 167 -21.79 -5.18 -13.13
CA THR A 167 -23.06 -5.49 -12.47
C THR A 167 -23.63 -4.29 -11.72
N LYS A 168 -22.80 -3.48 -11.06
CA LYS A 168 -23.27 -2.45 -10.10
C LYS A 168 -23.04 -1.00 -10.55
N TYR A 169 -22.05 -0.75 -11.39
CA TYR A 169 -21.47 0.60 -11.53
C TYR A 169 -21.22 1.09 -12.95
N LYS A 170 -21.43 0.27 -13.99
CA LYS A 170 -21.24 0.68 -15.39
C LYS A 170 -22.03 1.93 -15.79
N ASP A 171 -23.23 2.11 -15.21
CA ASP A 171 -24.09 3.26 -15.47
C ASP A 171 -23.77 4.46 -14.54
N VAL A 172 -22.85 4.28 -13.59
CA VAL A 172 -22.45 5.27 -12.56
C VAL A 172 -21.15 5.98 -12.92
N SER A 173 -20.20 5.27 -13.56
CA SER A 173 -18.88 5.79 -13.94
C SER A 173 -18.43 5.15 -15.25
N PRO A 174 -17.72 5.88 -16.13
CA PRO A 174 -17.20 5.32 -17.38
C PRO A 174 -16.07 4.28 -17.18
N ASN A 175 -15.43 4.24 -16.00
CA ASN A 175 -14.39 3.28 -15.69
C ASN A 175 -14.33 2.95 -14.18
N PRO A 176 -13.80 1.78 -13.81
CA PRO A 176 -13.64 1.35 -12.41
C PRO A 176 -12.61 2.19 -11.64
N ARG A 177 -11.54 2.68 -12.30
CA ARG A 177 -10.46 3.48 -11.69
C ARG A 177 -10.99 4.67 -10.89
N ASN A 178 -11.91 5.43 -11.49
CA ASN A 178 -12.51 6.62 -10.85
C ASN A 178 -13.31 6.26 -9.58
N LEU A 179 -13.98 5.11 -9.59
CA LEU A 179 -14.76 4.64 -8.45
C LEU A 179 -13.85 4.20 -7.30
N CYS A 180 -12.71 3.57 -7.59
CA CYS A 180 -11.73 3.18 -6.58
C CYS A 180 -11.24 4.40 -5.78
N SER A 181 -10.77 5.44 -6.47
CA SER A 181 -10.31 6.67 -5.81
C SER A 181 -11.43 7.40 -5.07
N GLY A 182 -12.65 7.40 -5.63
CA GLY A 182 -13.81 8.05 -5.01
C GLY A 182 -14.23 7.37 -3.71
N ALA A 183 -14.35 6.03 -3.75
CA ALA A 183 -14.74 5.21 -2.60
C ALA A 183 -13.70 5.26 -1.46
N LEU A 184 -12.40 5.34 -1.77
CA LEU A 184 -11.38 5.52 -0.72
C LEU A 184 -11.44 6.89 -0.05
N ARG A 185 -11.81 7.96 -0.75
CA ARG A 185 -11.84 9.34 -0.23
C ARG A 185 -13.22 9.79 0.26
N GLN A 186 -14.16 8.87 0.29
CA GLN A 186 -15.54 9.12 0.67
C GLN A 186 -15.62 9.45 2.17
N LYS A 187 -16.18 10.62 2.50
CA LYS A 187 -16.29 11.09 3.89
C LYS A 187 -17.51 10.54 4.63
N HIS A 188 -18.59 10.30 3.90
CA HIS A 188 -19.88 9.83 4.42
C HIS A 188 -20.39 8.67 3.57
N GLY A 189 -21.36 7.88 4.04
CA GLY A 189 -21.85 6.68 3.33
C GLY A 189 -22.57 6.91 1.98
N ASP A 190 -22.43 8.07 1.35
CA ASP A 190 -23.18 8.56 0.18
C ASP A 190 -22.39 8.57 -1.15
N GLY A 191 -21.17 8.03 -1.16
CA GLY A 191 -20.36 7.94 -2.37
C GLY A 191 -20.89 6.95 -3.40
N LYS A 192 -20.35 7.08 -4.62
CA LYS A 192 -20.82 6.36 -5.83
C LYS A 192 -20.50 4.87 -5.83
N ALA A 193 -19.53 4.43 -5.05
CA ALA A 193 -19.13 3.04 -4.90
C ALA A 193 -18.77 2.74 -3.45
N LYS A 194 -18.88 1.47 -3.06
CA LYS A 194 -18.54 1.03 -1.71
C LYS A 194 -17.09 0.56 -1.67
N ALA A 195 -16.35 0.93 -0.63
CA ALA A 195 -15.00 0.41 -0.42
C ALA A 195 -14.97 -1.13 -0.31
N SER A 196 -16.04 -1.74 0.22
CA SER A 196 -16.21 -3.19 0.31
C SER A 196 -16.37 -3.91 -1.03
N ASP A 197 -16.60 -3.19 -2.11
CA ASP A 197 -16.64 -3.71 -3.48
C ASP A 197 -15.26 -3.60 -4.18
N LEU A 198 -14.24 -3.14 -3.46
CA LEU A 198 -12.87 -3.01 -3.94
C LEU A 198 -11.98 -4.14 -3.39
N VAL A 199 -10.87 -4.37 -4.07
CA VAL A 199 -9.82 -5.32 -3.73
C VAL A 199 -8.47 -4.60 -3.76
N PHE A 200 -7.58 -4.94 -2.85
CA PHE A 200 -6.20 -4.46 -2.81
C PHE A 200 -5.26 -5.55 -3.31
N CYS A 201 -4.39 -5.22 -4.26
CA CYS A 201 -3.36 -6.12 -4.77
C CYS A 201 -1.98 -5.51 -4.50
N ALA A 202 -1.17 -6.19 -3.69
CA ALA A 202 0.16 -5.68 -3.33
C ALA A 202 1.16 -5.80 -4.49
N TYR A 203 2.15 -4.91 -4.52
CA TYR A 203 3.27 -4.97 -5.47
C TYR A 203 4.64 -4.68 -4.82
N ASP A 204 4.67 -4.22 -3.57
CA ASP A 204 5.90 -3.87 -2.85
C ASP A 204 5.65 -3.83 -1.34
N VAL A 205 6.71 -4.00 -0.55
CA VAL A 205 6.69 -3.83 0.91
C VAL A 205 7.98 -3.19 1.38
N LYS A 206 7.86 -2.24 2.32
CA LYS A 206 9.00 -1.57 2.96
C LYS A 206 8.97 -1.82 4.46
N PHE A 207 9.98 -2.50 4.98
CA PHE A 207 10.12 -2.76 6.41
C PHE A 207 10.74 -1.56 7.11
N VAL A 208 10.21 -1.22 8.28
CA VAL A 208 10.72 -0.12 9.12
C VAL A 208 12.03 -0.51 9.79
N SER A 209 12.11 -1.75 10.28
CA SER A 209 13.30 -2.30 10.94
C SER A 209 13.43 -3.79 10.62
N ASN A 210 14.66 -4.31 10.72
CA ASN A 210 14.99 -5.73 10.56
C ASN A 210 14.36 -6.39 9.32
N PRO A 211 14.59 -5.83 8.10
CA PRO A 211 14.04 -6.44 6.90
C PRO A 211 14.55 -7.88 6.77
N PRO A 212 13.69 -8.83 6.39
CA PRO A 212 14.14 -10.16 5.98
C PRO A 212 15.21 -10.05 4.88
N PRO A 213 16.20 -10.98 4.85
CA PRO A 213 17.36 -10.90 3.96
C PRO A 213 17.03 -11.36 2.54
N MET A 214 15.99 -10.77 1.94
CA MET A 214 15.56 -11.03 0.58
C MET A 214 16.34 -10.15 -0.40
N LEU A 215 16.79 -10.76 -1.49
CA LEU A 215 17.58 -10.10 -2.52
C LEU A 215 16.71 -9.64 -3.70
N ASN A 216 15.61 -10.35 -3.93
CA ASN A 216 14.80 -10.19 -5.12
C ASN A 216 13.36 -9.73 -4.80
N ASP A 217 12.78 -8.89 -5.66
CA ASP A 217 11.37 -8.52 -5.58
C ASP A 217 10.44 -9.74 -5.58
N SER A 218 10.76 -10.78 -6.35
CA SER A 218 9.98 -12.03 -6.37
C SER A 218 9.90 -12.68 -4.98
N GLU A 219 11.01 -12.66 -4.23
CA GLU A 219 11.06 -13.21 -2.87
C GLU A 219 10.20 -12.36 -1.93
N LEU A 220 10.22 -11.03 -2.09
CA LEU A 220 9.36 -10.11 -1.33
C LEU A 220 7.87 -10.40 -1.58
N LEU A 221 7.48 -10.67 -2.83
CA LEU A 221 6.09 -11.01 -3.18
C LEU A 221 5.69 -12.37 -2.59
N ASP A 222 6.56 -13.37 -2.70
CA ASP A 222 6.36 -14.67 -2.06
C ASP A 222 6.19 -14.54 -0.54
N TYR A 223 7.01 -13.70 0.10
CA TYR A 223 6.92 -13.44 1.53
C TYR A 223 5.65 -12.69 1.92
N LEU A 224 5.20 -11.73 1.11
CA LEU A 224 3.93 -11.05 1.31
C LEU A 224 2.77 -12.05 1.32
N GLN A 225 2.73 -12.94 0.32
CA GLN A 225 1.67 -13.93 0.19
C GLN A 225 1.71 -14.97 1.31
N ASN A 226 2.87 -15.61 1.51
CA ASN A 226 2.97 -16.83 2.32
C ASN A 226 3.24 -16.56 3.80
N SER A 227 3.91 -15.45 4.13
CA SER A 227 4.33 -15.15 5.51
C SER A 227 3.51 -14.01 6.11
N ILE A 228 3.28 -12.93 5.36
CA ILE A 228 2.55 -11.75 5.85
C ILE A 228 1.03 -11.94 5.78
N GLY A 229 0.55 -12.64 4.74
CA GLY A 229 -0.88 -12.89 4.52
C GLY A 229 -1.57 -11.81 3.67
N ILE A 230 -0.83 -11.13 2.79
CA ILE A 230 -1.38 -10.18 1.81
C ILE A 230 -1.09 -10.67 0.40
N GLU A 231 -2.13 -10.77 -0.42
CA GLU A 231 -2.05 -11.23 -1.79
C GLU A 231 -1.41 -10.17 -2.72
N PRO A 232 -0.29 -10.50 -3.38
CA PRO A 232 0.28 -9.64 -4.42
C PRO A 232 -0.45 -9.79 -5.76
N ALA A 233 -0.31 -8.80 -6.64
CA ALA A 233 -0.63 -8.98 -8.04
C ALA A 233 0.26 -10.09 -8.65
N PRO A 234 -0.27 -10.96 -9.53
CA PRO A 234 0.48 -12.07 -10.08
C PRO A 234 1.75 -11.59 -10.78
N TRP A 235 2.83 -12.37 -10.67
CA TRP A 235 4.12 -12.00 -11.24
C TRP A 235 4.74 -13.13 -12.06
N ARG A 236 5.64 -12.73 -12.96
CA ARG A 236 6.51 -13.64 -13.72
C ARG A 236 7.95 -13.15 -13.68
N VAL A 237 8.87 -14.07 -13.52
CA VAL A 237 10.32 -13.80 -13.55
C VAL A 237 10.88 -14.18 -14.92
N PHE A 238 11.77 -13.34 -15.44
CA PHE A 238 12.49 -13.53 -16.70
C PHE A 238 13.99 -13.58 -16.41
N GLU A 239 14.63 -14.70 -16.72
CA GLU A 239 16.09 -14.91 -16.54
C GLU A 239 16.75 -15.50 -17.80
N SER A 240 15.94 -15.89 -18.79
CA SER A 240 16.37 -16.57 -20.00
C SER A 240 16.68 -15.57 -21.11
N LYS A 241 17.69 -15.88 -21.93
CA LYS A 241 18.12 -14.99 -23.04
C LYS A 241 17.49 -15.46 -24.37
N PRO A 242 17.05 -14.53 -25.23
CA PRO A 242 17.11 -13.07 -25.09
C PRO A 242 15.94 -12.48 -24.26
N LEU A 243 16.27 -11.82 -23.13
CA LEU A 243 15.29 -11.30 -22.16
C LEU A 243 14.24 -10.36 -22.77
N HIS A 244 14.68 -9.43 -23.61
CA HIS A 244 13.78 -8.46 -24.24
C HIS A 244 12.71 -9.14 -25.10
N ALA A 245 13.05 -10.22 -25.81
CA ALA A 245 12.08 -10.92 -26.66
C ALA A 245 10.99 -11.59 -25.81
N GLU A 246 11.37 -12.27 -24.72
CA GLU A 246 10.40 -12.88 -23.80
C GLU A 246 9.51 -11.83 -23.12
N MET A 247 10.06 -10.67 -22.77
CA MET A 247 9.30 -9.56 -22.18
C MET A 247 8.32 -8.92 -23.17
N ILE A 248 8.71 -8.79 -24.45
CA ILE A 248 7.84 -8.33 -25.54
C ILE A 248 6.68 -9.33 -25.74
N ASP A 249 6.99 -10.61 -25.86
CA ASP A 249 5.99 -11.67 -26.02
C ASP A 249 5.01 -11.70 -24.84
N TYR A 250 5.50 -11.49 -23.62
CA TYR A 250 4.65 -11.41 -22.44
C TYR A 250 3.73 -10.18 -22.45
N THR A 251 4.19 -9.06 -23.00
CA THR A 251 3.35 -7.86 -23.16
C THR A 251 2.21 -8.14 -24.15
N LEU A 252 2.49 -8.86 -25.24
CA LEU A 252 1.47 -9.30 -26.21
C LEU A 252 0.48 -10.28 -25.56
N GLU A 253 0.96 -11.23 -24.76
CA GLU A 253 0.12 -12.19 -24.02
C GLU A 253 -0.89 -11.46 -23.12
N TRP A 254 -0.42 -10.48 -22.34
CA TRP A 254 -1.30 -9.68 -21.48
C TRP A 254 -2.24 -8.77 -22.24
N SER A 255 -1.81 -8.22 -23.37
CA SER A 255 -2.69 -7.44 -24.25
C SER A 255 -3.89 -8.26 -24.70
N GLN A 256 -3.68 -9.53 -25.07
CA GLN A 256 -4.74 -10.46 -25.47
C GLN A 256 -5.64 -10.87 -24.29
N LYS A 257 -5.04 -11.08 -23.11
CA LYS A 257 -5.76 -11.49 -21.88
C LYS A 257 -6.51 -10.36 -21.19
N ARG A 258 -6.23 -9.08 -21.53
CA ARG A 258 -6.81 -7.90 -20.88
C ARG A 258 -8.32 -7.98 -20.70
N SER A 259 -9.05 -8.38 -21.74
CA SER A 259 -10.52 -8.44 -21.71
C SER A 259 -11.10 -9.56 -20.85
N SER A 260 -10.30 -10.58 -20.53
CA SER A 260 -10.70 -11.74 -19.72
C SER A 260 -10.09 -11.74 -18.32
N TYR A 261 -9.32 -10.70 -17.97
CA TYR A 261 -8.71 -10.59 -16.65
C TYR A 261 -9.72 -9.96 -15.68
N ASP A 262 -9.59 -10.29 -14.38
CA ASP A 262 -10.58 -9.91 -13.36
C ASP A 262 -10.62 -8.40 -13.08
N TYR A 263 -9.60 -7.66 -13.52
CA TYR A 263 -9.42 -6.23 -13.25
C TYR A 263 -9.06 -5.47 -14.51
N GLU A 264 -9.39 -4.18 -14.54
CA GLU A 264 -8.88 -3.27 -15.57
C GLU A 264 -7.34 -3.16 -15.43
N ILE A 265 -6.64 -3.33 -16.55
CA ILE A 265 -5.18 -3.18 -16.65
C ILE A 265 -4.84 -2.26 -17.81
N ASP A 266 -3.78 -1.46 -17.66
CA ASP A 266 -3.32 -0.52 -18.69
C ASP A 266 -1.91 -0.82 -19.21
N GLY A 267 -1.33 -1.94 -18.83
CA GLY A 267 -0.04 -2.42 -19.33
C GLY A 267 0.62 -3.47 -18.42
N ILE A 268 1.95 -3.53 -18.50
CA ILE A 268 2.81 -4.37 -17.67
C ILE A 268 3.85 -3.49 -16.99
N VAL A 269 4.15 -3.79 -15.72
CA VAL A 269 5.26 -3.19 -14.98
C VAL A 269 6.41 -4.18 -15.00
N PHE A 270 7.55 -3.76 -15.56
CA PHE A 270 8.82 -4.48 -15.45
C PHE A 270 9.69 -3.84 -14.37
N LYS A 271 10.38 -4.68 -13.60
CA LYS A 271 11.32 -4.30 -12.55
C LYS A 271 12.64 -5.02 -12.77
#